data_AF-A0A9D4DX63-F1
#
_entry.id   AF-A0A9D4DX63-F1
#
_cell.length_a   1.000
_cell.length_b   1.000
_cell.length_c   1.000
_cell.angle_alpha   90.00
_cell.angle_beta   90.00
_cell.angle_gamma   90.00
#
_symmetry.space_group_name_H-M   'P 1'
#
loop_
_entity.id
_entity.type
_entity.pdbx_description
1 polymer ?
#
loop_
_entity_poly.entity_id
_entity_poly.type
_entity_poly.pdbx_seq_one_letter_code
_entity_poly.pdbx_strand_id
1 'polypeptide(L)' 'MSDEVKVVNDETNRQEQVPAHLESLLQKSSEGKSDVEEKALASLLANHGDTFSKDEWDLGLTHLA' A
#
# COMPACT_ATOMS: atom_id res chain seq x y z
N MET A 1 -26.34 25.39 -4.18
CA MET A 1 -24.91 25.26 -4.50
C MET A 1 -24.44 24.08 -3.67
N SER A 2 -24.35 22.91 -4.29
CA SER A 2 -23.92 21.68 -3.61
C SER A 2 -22.62 21.29 -4.26
N ASP A 3 -21.53 21.46 -3.52
CA ASP A 3 -20.19 21.12 -3.97
C ASP A 3 -20.12 19.62 -4.23
N GLU A 4 -19.87 19.28 -5.49
CA GLU A 4 -19.62 17.93 -5.97
C GLU A 4 -18.25 17.50 -5.46
N VAL A 5 -18.23 16.68 -4.41
CA VAL A 5 -16.99 16.07 -3.92
C VAL A 5 -16.51 15.10 -5.00
N LYS A 6 -15.61 15.56 -5.87
CA LYS A 6 -14.84 14.72 -6.78
C LYS A 6 -13.96 13.81 -5.92
N VAL A 7 -14.48 12.62 -5.63
CA VAL A 7 -13.66 11.49 -5.20
C VAL A 7 -12.80 11.12 -6.39
N VAL A 8 -11.58 11.65 -6.42
CA VAL A 8 -10.56 11.27 -7.39
C VAL A 8 -10.11 9.86 -7.03
N ASN A 9 -10.87 8.87 -7.49
CA ASN A 9 -10.55 7.45 -7.41
C ASN A 9 -9.90 7.01 -8.72
N ASP A 10 -8.85 7.72 -9.10
CA ASP A 10 -8.02 7.44 -10.27
C ASP A 10 -6.68 6.95 -9.69
N GLU A 11 -6.54 5.65 -9.41
CA GLU A 11 -5.41 4.86 -9.93
C GLU A 11 -5.62 3.34 -9.75
N THR A 12 -6.87 2.87 -9.79
CA THR A 12 -7.22 1.45 -9.58
C THR A 12 -6.89 0.53 -10.78
N ASN A 13 -5.76 0.72 -11.46
CA ASN A 13 -5.36 -0.16 -12.55
C ASN A 13 -3.85 -0.25 -12.79
N ARG A 14 -3.08 -0.44 -11.72
CA ARG A 14 -1.82 -1.15 -11.84
C ARG A 14 -1.99 -2.46 -11.11
N GLN A 15 -1.64 -3.55 -11.78
CA GLN A 15 -1.39 -4.82 -11.11
C GLN A 15 -0.15 -4.61 -10.25
N GLU A 16 -0.32 -3.94 -9.11
CA GLU A 16 0.80 -3.57 -8.27
C GLU A 16 1.26 -4.83 -7.55
N GLN A 17 2.21 -5.51 -8.18
CA GLN A 17 2.98 -6.54 -7.52
C GLN A 17 3.59 -5.90 -6.28
N VAL A 18 3.33 -6.53 -5.13
CA VAL A 18 3.92 -6.11 -3.87
C VAL A 18 5.44 -6.07 -4.05
N PRO A 19 6.09 -4.94 -3.74
CA PRO A 19 7.54 -4.83 -3.88
C PRO A 19 8.26 -5.95 -3.12
N ALA A 20 9.34 -6.48 -3.69
CA ALA A 20 10.06 -7.63 -3.13
C ALA A 20 10.51 -7.44 -1.66
N HIS A 21 10.78 -6.21 -1.23
CA HIS A 21 11.14 -5.93 0.17
C HIS A 21 9.95 -6.03 1.14
N LEU A 22 8.73 -5.96 0.65
CA LEU A 22 7.49 -6.02 1.42
C LEU A 22 6.85 -7.41 1.40
N GLU A 23 7.36 -8.36 0.61
CA GLU A 23 6.86 -9.74 0.60
C GLU A 23 6.89 -10.38 1.99
N SER A 24 7.99 -10.17 2.74
CA SER A 24 8.11 -10.66 4.12
C SER A 24 7.12 -10.00 5.06
N LEU A 25 6.83 -8.71 4.86
CA LEU A 25 5.84 -7.98 5.64
C LEU A 25 4.42 -8.46 5.32
N LEU A 26 4.11 -8.68 4.04
CA LEU A 26 2.85 -9.25 3.60
C LEU A 26 2.65 -10.62 4.22
N GLN A 27 3.63 -11.53 4.09
CA GLN A 27 3.55 -12.90 4.59
C GLN A 27 3.26 -12.95 6.10
N LYS A 28 3.98 -12.14 6.90
CA LYS A 28 3.74 -12.06 8.35
C LYS A 28 2.40 -11.41 8.68
N SER A 29 1.97 -10.45 7.87
CA SER A 29 0.72 -9.72 8.09
C SER A 29 -0.50 -10.50 7.63
N SER A 30 -0.37 -11.44 6.68
CA SER A 30 -1.44 -12.29 6.16
C SER A 30 -1.59 -13.60 6.94
N GLU A 31 -0.65 -13.93 7.83
CA GLU A 31 -0.73 -15.13 8.65
C GLU A 31 -2.01 -15.16 9.50
N GLY A 32 -2.82 -16.21 9.31
CA GLY A 32 -4.10 -16.39 10.01
C GLY A 32 -5.25 -15.51 9.50
N LYS A 33 -5.07 -14.77 8.40
CA LYS A 33 -6.12 -13.96 7.77
C LYS A 33 -6.79 -14.68 6.62
N SER A 34 -7.97 -14.20 6.25
CA SER A 34 -8.71 -14.69 5.09
C SER A 34 -8.11 -14.18 3.78
N ASP A 35 -8.36 -14.89 2.68
CA ASP A 35 -7.90 -14.53 1.33
C ASP A 35 -8.32 -13.10 0.91
N VAL A 36 -9.46 -12.62 1.43
CA VAL A 36 -9.95 -11.26 1.15
C VAL A 36 -9.09 -10.22 1.85
N GLU A 37 -8.72 -10.48 3.10
CA GLU A 37 -7.85 -9.60 3.90
C GLU A 37 -6.42 -9.61 3.37
N GLU A 38 -5.92 -10.77 2.93
CA GLU A 38 -4.61 -10.88 2.28
C GLU A 38 -4.54 -10.02 1.02
N LYS A 39 -5.57 -10.06 0.17
CA LYS A 39 -5.65 -9.19 -1.01
C LYS A 39 -5.71 -7.71 -0.65
N ALA A 40 -6.45 -7.35 0.39
CA ALA A 40 -6.51 -5.97 0.86
C ALA A 40 -5.14 -5.49 1.37
N LEU A 41 -4.40 -6.33 2.09
CA LEU A 41 -3.04 -6.05 2.54
C LEU A 41 -2.05 -5.92 1.38
N ALA A 42 -2.14 -6.82 0.38
CA ALA A 42 -1.30 -6.75 -0.81
C ALA A 42 -1.52 -5.43 -1.54
N SER A 43 -2.78 -5.02 -1.78
CA SER A 43 -3.08 -3.73 -2.39
C SER A 43 -2.57 -2.55 -1.56
N LEU A 44 -2.70 -2.61 -0.23
CA LEU A 44 -2.22 -1.54 0.66
C LEU A 44 -0.69 -1.40 0.60
N LEU A 45 0.03 -2.52 0.65
CA LEU A 45 1.50 -2.53 0.60
C LEU A 45 2.04 -2.13 -0.77
N ALA A 46 1.30 -2.42 -1.83
CA ALA A 46 1.70 -2.01 -3.17
C ALA A 46 1.50 -0.51 -3.37
N ASN A 47 0.33 0.02 -2.98
CA ASN A 47 -0.01 1.45 -3.08
C ASN A 47 0.90 2.34 -2.20
N HIS A 48 1.40 1.81 -1.09
CA HIS A 48 2.26 2.52 -0.15
C HIS A 48 3.67 1.91 -0.06
N GLY A 49 4.11 1.26 -1.13
CA GLY A 49 5.35 0.49 -1.12
C GLY A 49 6.62 1.32 -0.91
N ASP A 50 6.52 2.63 -1.17
CA ASP A 50 7.53 3.66 -0.95
C ASP A 50 7.61 4.14 0.51
N THR A 51 6.50 4.08 1.25
CA THR A 51 6.38 4.48 2.65
C THR A 51 7.10 3.50 3.55
N PHE A 52 7.06 2.22 3.19
CA PHE A 52 7.82 1.16 3.83
C PHE A 52 9.19 1.08 3.17
N SER A 53 10.10 1.98 3.55
CA SER A 53 11.43 2.02 2.96
C SER A 53 12.23 0.74 3.23
N LYS A 54 13.15 0.44 2.31
CA LYS A 54 14.13 -0.65 2.41
C LYS A 54 15.21 -0.40 3.46
N ASP A 55 15.46 0.87 3.79
CA ASP A 55 16.51 1.26 4.71
C ASP A 55 15.91 1.64 6.07
N GLU A 56 16.40 1.02 7.15
CA GLU A 56 16.00 1.34 8.53
C GLU A 56 16.29 2.79 8.93
N TRP A 57 17.14 3.47 8.16
CA TRP A 57 17.50 4.88 8.31
C TRP A 57 16.73 5.82 7.39
N ASP A 58 16.01 5.27 6.42
CA ASP A 58 15.13 6.01 5.55
C ASP A 58 13.77 6.02 6.21
N LEU A 59 13.56 7.02 7.07
CA LEU A 59 12.39 7.19 7.95
C LEU A 59 11.07 7.45 7.20
N GLY A 60 10.99 7.04 5.93
CA GLY A 60 10.06 7.56 4.97
C GLY A 60 10.39 9.03 4.76
N LEU A 61 10.91 9.37 3.58
CA LEU A 61 10.61 10.66 2.97
C LEU A 61 9.09 10.68 2.66
N THR A 62 8.30 10.62 3.73
CA THR A 62 6.89 11.01 3.72
C THR A 62 6.85 12.38 3.08
N HIS A 63 5.81 12.62 2.29
CA HIS A 63 5.50 13.83 1.55
C HIS A 63 5.39 15.10 2.43
N LEU A 64 6.40 15.37 3.26
CA LEU A 64 6.62 16.56 4.06
C LEU A 64 7.30 17.58 3.14
N ALA A 65 6.48 18.17 2.27
CA ALA A 65 6.78 19.43 1.61
C ALA A 65 6.79 20.58 2.63
#